data_AF-A0AAW1I8B5-F1
#
_entry.id   AF-A0AAW1I8B5-F1
#
_cell.length_a   1.000
_cell.length_b   1.000
_cell.length_c   1.000
_cell.angle_alpha   90.00
_cell.angle_beta   90.00
_cell.angle_gamma   90.00
#
_symmetry.space_group_name_H-M   'P 1'
#
loop_
_entity.id
_entity.type
_entity.pdbx_description
1 polymer ?
#
loop_
_entity_poly.entity_id
_entity_poly.type
_entity_poly.pdbx_seq_one_letter_code
_entity_poly.pdbx_strand_id
1 'polypeptide(L)'
;MAACEFLLLLLREIEQNLSQLLKRRLKLSVRISIITTKGDRAEFVSIIKETFKTTKGDRAEFVSIIKETFKTLSTDHSFIEFIVQNISSRVNELLDAIKDEYQSRIKELCSENKLLHKRIDHMEQYSRKNNIRIQGLKENSGEDIKQVFNKFLSENLMIDSMGVSIDNIHSIGKNKNEDTEKHRAVLEQKRRYGET
;
A
#
# COMPACT_ATOMS: atom_id res chain seq x y z
N MET A 1 -22.91 58.30 -58.98
CA MET A 1 -23.52 56.96 -58.85
C MET A 1 -22.57 55.93 -58.23
N ALA A 2 -21.28 55.89 -58.60
CA ALA A 2 -20.31 54.91 -58.07
C ALA A 2 -20.10 54.92 -56.53
N ALA A 3 -20.18 56.09 -55.87
CA ALA A 3 -20.02 56.17 -54.42
C ALA A 3 -21.14 55.49 -53.62
N CYS A 4 -22.38 55.47 -54.14
CA CYS A 4 -23.50 54.80 -53.49
C CYS A 4 -23.41 53.28 -53.59
N GLU A 5 -22.94 52.74 -54.71
CA GLU A 5 -22.74 51.28 -54.88
C GLU A 5 -21.63 50.76 -53.96
N PHE A 6 -20.55 51.53 -53.80
CA PHE A 6 -19.47 51.18 -52.88
C PHE A 6 -19.95 51.19 -51.41
N LEU A 7 -20.76 52.18 -51.01
CA LEU A 7 -21.36 52.23 -49.68
C LEU A 7 -22.32 51.06 -49.42
N LEU A 8 -23.09 50.62 -50.43
CA LEU A 8 -23.99 49.47 -50.31
C LEU A 8 -23.23 48.14 -50.17
N LEU A 9 -22.10 47.97 -50.87
CA LEU A 9 -21.22 46.81 -50.72
C LEU A 9 -20.60 46.74 -49.32
N LEU A 10 -20.08 47.87 -48.83
CA LEU A 10 -19.55 48.00 -47.47
C LEU A 10 -20.60 47.69 -46.40
N LEU A 11 -21.83 48.20 -46.56
CA LEU A 11 -22.93 47.90 -45.65
C LEU A 11 -23.26 46.40 -45.62
N ARG A 12 -23.31 45.73 -46.78
CA ARG A 12 -23.53 44.27 -46.84
C ARG A 12 -22.42 43.48 -46.18
N GLU A 13 -21.17 43.86 -46.36
CA GLU A 13 -20.02 43.18 -45.74
C GLU A 13 -20.01 43.38 -44.22
N ILE A 14 -20.33 44.58 -43.75
CA ILE A 14 -20.51 44.88 -42.33
C ILE A 14 -21.66 44.05 -41.74
N GLU A 15 -22.79 43.94 -42.44
CA GLU A 15 -23.93 43.10 -42.02
C GLU A 15 -23.56 41.62 -41.93
N GLN A 16 -22.83 41.08 -42.92
CA GLN A 16 -22.36 39.68 -42.90
C GLN A 16 -21.41 39.40 -41.74
N ASN A 17 -20.45 40.29 -41.51
CA ASN A 17 -19.49 40.16 -40.41
C ASN A 17 -20.18 40.28 -39.04
N LEU A 18 -21.13 41.21 -38.89
CA LEU A 18 -21.96 41.33 -37.68
C LEU A 18 -22.78 40.06 -37.45
N SER A 19 -23.38 39.47 -38.48
CA SER A 19 -24.12 38.21 -38.39
C SER A 19 -23.23 37.05 -37.92
N GLN A 20 -22.02 36.92 -38.48
CA GLN A 20 -21.07 35.89 -38.05
C GLN A 20 -20.58 36.08 -36.60
N LEU A 21 -20.31 37.31 -36.18
CA LEU A 21 -19.91 37.62 -34.80
C LEU A 21 -21.04 37.32 -33.80
N LEU A 22 -22.28 37.65 -34.16
CA LEU A 22 -23.46 37.31 -33.35
C LEU A 22 -23.63 35.79 -33.20
N LYS A 23 -23.46 35.03 -34.29
CA LYS A 23 -23.47 33.55 -34.27
C LYS A 23 -22.42 32.98 -33.32
N ARG A 24 -21.17 33.47 -33.41
CA ARG A 24 -20.07 33.02 -32.55
C ARG A 24 -20.32 33.36 -31.08
N ARG A 25 -20.79 34.58 -30.79
CA ARG A 25 -21.11 35.02 -29.42
C ARG A 25 -22.25 34.19 -28.83
N LEU A 26 -23.29 33.90 -29.60
CA LEU A 26 -24.38 33.05 -29.14
C LEU A 26 -23.91 31.62 -28.85
N LYS A 27 -23.15 31.01 -29.77
CA LYS A 27 -22.61 29.66 -29.59
C LYS A 27 -21.76 29.56 -28.32
N LEU A 28 -20.93 30.57 -28.05
CA LEU A 28 -20.13 30.63 -26.82
C LEU A 28 -21.01 30.77 -25.57
N SER A 29 -22.02 31.65 -25.61
CA SER A 29 -22.93 31.87 -24.48
C SER A 29 -23.71 30.61 -24.12
N VAL A 30 -24.31 29.94 -25.12
CA VAL A 30 -25.05 28.69 -24.93
C VAL A 30 -24.13 27.60 -24.36
N ARG A 31 -22.89 27.49 -24.87
CA ARG A 31 -21.91 26.52 -24.37
C ARG A 31 -21.57 26.77 -22.90
N ILE A 32 -21.32 28.03 -22.50
CA ILE A 32 -21.04 28.40 -21.11
C ILE A 32 -22.24 28.03 -20.24
N SER A 33 -23.46 28.36 -20.65
CA SER A 33 -24.69 28.09 -19.90
C SER A 33 -24.93 26.60 -19.66
N ILE A 34 -24.69 25.75 -20.66
CA ILE A 34 -24.82 24.28 -20.54
C ILE A 34 -23.77 23.73 -19.55
N ILE A 35 -22.56 24.28 -19.54
CA ILE A 35 -21.47 23.85 -18.65
C ILE A 35 -21.73 24.30 -17.21
N THR A 36 -22.31 25.49 -16.99
CA THR A 36 -22.50 26.06 -15.65
C THR A 36 -23.72 25.53 -14.91
N THR A 37 -24.75 25.04 -15.60
CA THR A 37 -25.97 24.55 -14.95
C THR A 37 -25.78 23.11 -14.47
N LYS A 38 -25.17 22.95 -13.30
CA LYS A 38 -25.19 21.69 -12.56
C LYS A 38 -26.61 21.42 -12.05
N GLY A 39 -27.38 20.68 -12.82
CA GLY A 39 -28.55 19.93 -12.31
C GLY A 39 -29.84 20.71 -12.05
N ASP A 40 -29.86 22.05 -12.06
CA ASP A 40 -31.12 22.80 -11.96
C ASP A 40 -31.69 23.12 -13.35
N ARG A 41 -32.68 22.31 -13.74
CA ARG A 41 -33.43 22.46 -14.99
C ARG A 41 -34.10 23.83 -15.10
N ALA A 42 -34.49 24.45 -13.99
CA ALA A 42 -35.14 25.76 -14.00
C ALA A 42 -34.13 26.87 -14.33
N GLU A 43 -32.93 26.79 -13.76
CA GLU A 43 -31.82 27.72 -14.03
C GLU A 43 -31.38 27.63 -15.50
N PHE A 44 -31.22 26.42 -16.02
CA PHE A 44 -30.91 26.17 -17.42
C PHE A 44 -31.95 26.76 -18.38
N VAL A 45 -33.23 26.54 -18.11
CA VAL A 45 -34.33 27.08 -18.93
C VAL A 45 -34.39 28.61 -18.84
N SER A 46 -34.07 29.20 -17.69
CA SER A 46 -34.01 30.66 -17.52
C SER A 46 -32.91 31.29 -18.38
N ILE A 47 -31.69 30.72 -18.33
CA ILE A 47 -30.55 31.23 -19.08
C ILE A 47 -30.77 31.10 -20.59
N ILE A 48 -31.37 29.98 -21.06
CA ILE A 48 -31.77 29.81 -22.47
C ILE A 48 -32.78 30.88 -22.90
N LYS A 49 -33.76 31.21 -22.04
CA LYS A 49 -34.76 32.25 -22.33
C LYS A 49 -34.12 33.64 -22.42
N GLU A 50 -33.14 33.95 -21.59
CA GLU A 50 -32.40 35.23 -21.68
C GLU A 50 -31.53 35.32 -22.92
N THR A 51 -30.77 34.26 -23.24
CA THR A 51 -29.99 34.22 -24.49
C THR A 51 -30.89 34.35 -25.72
N PHE A 52 -32.06 33.72 -25.71
CA PHE A 52 -33.06 33.86 -26.78
C PHE A 52 -33.59 35.29 -26.94
N LYS A 53 -33.84 36.01 -25.84
CA LYS A 53 -34.30 37.41 -25.87
C LYS A 53 -33.26 38.36 -26.48
N THR A 54 -31.98 38.08 -26.30
CA THR A 54 -30.88 38.92 -26.81
C THR A 54 -30.60 38.70 -28.30
N THR A 55 -31.13 37.63 -28.91
CA THR A 55 -31.05 37.40 -30.35
C THR A 55 -32.31 37.81 -31.07
N LYS A 56 -32.25 38.96 -31.72
CA LYS A 56 -33.29 39.47 -32.64
C LYS A 56 -33.41 38.66 -33.95
N GLY A 57 -32.84 37.47 -34.05
CA GLY A 57 -32.71 36.70 -35.30
C GLY A 57 -33.27 35.29 -35.17
N ASP A 58 -34.07 34.93 -36.16
CA ASP A 58 -34.62 33.62 -36.52
C ASP A 58 -34.52 32.45 -35.51
N ARG A 59 -35.70 31.97 -35.07
CA ARG A 59 -35.85 30.80 -34.19
C ARG A 59 -35.17 29.55 -34.76
N ALA A 60 -35.16 29.39 -36.08
CA ALA A 60 -34.56 28.23 -36.73
C ALA A 60 -33.03 28.18 -36.53
N GLU A 61 -32.38 29.34 -36.61
CA GLU A 61 -30.94 29.47 -36.45
C GLU A 61 -30.50 29.17 -35.00
N PHE A 62 -31.24 29.69 -34.04
CA PHE A 62 -31.02 29.42 -32.62
C PHE A 62 -31.11 27.92 -32.29
N VAL A 63 -32.17 27.25 -32.76
CA VAL A 63 -32.36 25.81 -32.56
C VAL A 63 -31.23 25.00 -33.21
N SER A 64 -30.74 25.42 -34.38
CA SER A 64 -29.60 24.77 -35.05
C SER A 64 -28.32 24.87 -34.21
N ILE A 65 -28.02 26.04 -33.65
CA ILE A 65 -26.82 26.25 -32.82
C ILE A 65 -26.87 25.41 -31.54
N ILE A 66 -28.04 25.32 -30.89
CA ILE A 66 -28.21 24.45 -29.71
C ILE A 66 -27.97 22.98 -30.08
N LYS A 67 -28.57 22.49 -31.18
CA LYS A 67 -28.41 21.10 -31.62
C LYS A 67 -26.95 20.76 -31.90
N GLU A 68 -26.25 21.65 -32.60
CA GLU A 68 -24.83 21.45 -32.90
C GLU A 68 -23.98 21.44 -31.62
N THR A 69 -24.22 22.38 -30.71
CA THR A 69 -23.49 22.49 -29.44
C THR A 69 -23.73 21.26 -28.55
N PHE A 70 -24.97 20.78 -28.48
CA PHE A 70 -25.31 19.56 -27.75
C PHE A 70 -24.61 18.34 -28.34
N LYS A 71 -24.61 18.20 -29.67
CA LYS A 71 -23.90 17.12 -30.36
C LYS A 71 -22.41 17.11 -30.03
N THR A 72 -21.75 18.27 -30.07
CA THR A 72 -20.32 18.38 -29.72
C THR A 72 -20.05 18.03 -28.25
N LEU A 73 -20.93 18.44 -27.33
CA LEU A 73 -20.77 18.11 -25.91
C LEU A 73 -20.98 16.62 -25.66
N SER A 74 -21.93 15.97 -26.35
CA SER A 74 -22.13 14.53 -26.25
C SER A 74 -20.92 13.75 -26.74
N THR A 75 -20.27 14.18 -27.82
CA THR A 75 -19.03 13.54 -28.31
C THR A 75 -17.84 13.76 -27.37
N ASP A 76 -17.73 14.95 -26.77
CA ASP A 76 -16.69 15.21 -25.77
C ASP A 76 -16.90 14.34 -24.53
N HIS A 77 -18.15 14.16 -24.10
CA HIS A 77 -18.49 13.31 -22.95
C HIS A 77 -18.14 11.84 -23.21
N SER A 78 -18.51 11.29 -24.37
CA SER A 78 -18.18 9.89 -24.70
C SER A 78 -16.68 9.66 -24.82
N PHE A 79 -15.92 10.66 -25.28
CA PHE A 79 -14.46 10.60 -25.28
C PHE A 79 -13.88 10.58 -23.86
N ILE A 80 -14.41 11.38 -22.94
CA ILE A 80 -14.00 11.37 -21.53
C ILE A 80 -14.34 10.02 -20.89
N GLU A 81 -15.54 9.47 -21.13
CA GLU A 81 -15.92 8.14 -20.63
C GLU A 81 -14.95 7.06 -21.13
N PHE A 82 -14.59 7.10 -22.40
CA PHE A 82 -13.61 6.17 -22.98
C PHE A 82 -12.24 6.29 -22.31
N ILE A 83 -11.74 7.52 -22.07
CA ILE A 83 -10.47 7.72 -21.36
C ILE A 83 -10.56 7.16 -19.94
N VAL A 84 -11.64 7.47 -19.21
CA VAL A 84 -11.84 7.00 -17.83
C VAL A 84 -11.85 5.48 -17.79
N GLN A 85 -12.58 4.83 -18.69
CA GLN A 85 -12.62 3.36 -18.77
C GLN A 85 -11.24 2.75 -19.04
N ASN A 86 -10.47 3.31 -19.97
CA ASN A 86 -9.10 2.84 -20.25
C ASN A 86 -8.17 3.03 -19.05
N ILE A 87 -8.25 4.17 -18.37
CA ILE A 87 -7.46 4.41 -17.15
C ILE A 87 -7.86 3.41 -16.06
N SER A 88 -9.16 3.18 -15.85
CA SER A 88 -9.65 2.20 -14.88
C SER A 88 -9.16 0.78 -15.18
N SER A 89 -9.19 0.35 -16.45
CA SER A 89 -8.63 -0.96 -16.86
C SER A 89 -7.16 -1.08 -16.49
N ARG A 90 -6.34 -0.10 -16.90
CA ARG A 90 -4.90 -0.09 -16.64
C ARG A 90 -4.58 -0.05 -15.15
N VAL A 91 -5.34 0.70 -14.36
CA VAL A 91 -5.17 0.75 -12.89
C VAL A 91 -5.46 -0.63 -12.28
N ASN A 92 -6.51 -1.31 -12.72
CA ASN A 92 -6.84 -2.65 -12.22
C ASN A 92 -5.76 -3.67 -12.59
N GLU A 93 -5.29 -3.66 -13.84
CA GLU A 93 -4.19 -4.53 -14.30
C GLU A 93 -2.92 -4.33 -13.46
N LEU A 94 -2.53 -3.07 -13.19
CA LEU A 94 -1.37 -2.77 -12.36
C LEU A 94 -1.57 -3.21 -10.90
N LEU A 95 -2.77 -3.01 -10.36
CA LEU A 95 -3.10 -3.44 -9.00
C LEU A 95 -2.98 -4.95 -8.85
N ASP A 96 -3.45 -5.71 -9.83
CA ASP A 96 -3.40 -7.17 -9.78
C ASP A 96 -1.96 -7.69 -9.96
N ALA A 97 -1.19 -7.10 -10.88
CA ALA A 97 0.24 -7.41 -11.02
C ALA A 97 1.02 -7.16 -9.71
N ILE A 98 0.77 -6.04 -9.04
CA ILE A 98 1.40 -5.69 -7.77
C ILE A 98 1.00 -6.68 -6.67
N LYS A 99 -0.28 -7.05 -6.59
CA LYS A 99 -0.76 -8.05 -5.61
C LYS A 99 -0.05 -9.39 -5.81
N ASP A 100 0.07 -9.85 -7.04
CA ASP A 100 0.71 -11.13 -7.35
C ASP A 100 2.20 -11.12 -6.98
N GLU A 101 2.91 -10.02 -7.27
CA GLU A 101 4.31 -9.83 -6.86
C GLU A 101 4.47 -9.89 -5.34
N TYR A 102 3.66 -9.12 -4.60
CA TYR A 102 3.72 -9.13 -3.13
C TYR A 102 3.37 -10.49 -2.55
N GLN A 103 2.35 -11.17 -3.08
CA GLN A 103 1.99 -12.51 -2.63
C GLN A 103 3.10 -13.53 -2.87
N SER A 104 3.76 -13.47 -4.03
CA SER A 104 4.93 -14.31 -4.33
C SER A 104 6.03 -14.05 -3.32
N ARG A 105 6.36 -12.78 -3.09
CA ARG A 105 7.43 -12.38 -2.17
C ARG A 105 7.16 -12.79 -0.72
N ILE A 106 5.92 -12.66 -0.26
CA ILE A 106 5.51 -13.13 1.07
C ILE A 106 5.70 -14.64 1.19
N LYS A 107 5.31 -15.42 0.19
CA LYS A 107 5.48 -16.88 0.20
C LYS A 107 6.95 -17.28 0.27
N GLU A 108 7.82 -16.62 -0.50
CA GLU A 108 9.27 -16.82 -0.46
C GLU A 108 9.82 -16.54 0.94
N LEU A 109 9.55 -15.35 1.49
CA LEU A 109 10.03 -14.94 2.80
C LEU A 109 9.52 -15.84 3.93
N CYS A 110 8.27 -16.30 3.85
CA CYS A 110 7.73 -17.27 4.81
C CYS A 110 8.46 -18.61 4.71
N SER A 111 8.82 -19.04 3.51
CA SER A 111 9.52 -20.30 3.27
C SER A 111 10.97 -20.22 3.77
N GLU A 112 11.65 -19.12 3.48
CA GLU A 112 13.00 -18.83 3.98
C GLU A 112 13.02 -18.74 5.51
N ASN A 113 12.10 -18.02 6.13
CA ASN A 113 12.00 -17.95 7.59
C ASN A 113 11.79 -19.34 8.21
N LYS A 114 10.91 -20.17 7.63
CA LYS A 114 10.72 -21.55 8.10
C LYS A 114 12.01 -22.36 8.02
N LEU A 115 12.79 -22.19 6.95
CA LEU A 115 14.07 -22.88 6.79
C LEU A 115 15.11 -22.39 7.81
N LEU A 116 15.19 -21.07 8.02
CA LEU A 116 16.08 -20.47 9.00
C LEU A 116 15.75 -20.93 10.42
N HIS A 117 14.47 -20.96 10.79
CA HIS A 117 14.03 -21.51 12.08
C HIS A 117 14.46 -22.97 12.25
N LYS A 118 14.22 -23.82 11.25
CA LYS A 118 14.68 -25.22 11.30
C LYS A 118 16.20 -25.34 11.45
N ARG A 119 16.95 -24.46 10.78
CA ARG A 119 18.43 -24.46 10.87
C ARG A 119 18.90 -24.00 12.25
N ILE A 120 18.28 -22.96 12.81
CA ILE A 120 18.54 -22.50 14.18
C ILE A 120 18.23 -23.64 15.16
N ASP A 121 17.06 -24.25 15.08
CA ASP A 121 16.67 -25.35 15.96
C ASP A 121 17.67 -26.51 15.88
N HIS A 122 18.09 -26.90 14.67
CA HIS A 122 19.10 -27.94 14.48
C HIS A 122 20.45 -27.55 15.10
N MET A 123 20.90 -26.31 14.89
CA MET A 123 22.15 -25.82 15.47
C MET A 123 22.10 -25.74 16.99
N GLU A 124 20.98 -25.29 17.56
CA GLU A 124 20.80 -25.24 19.00
C GLU A 124 20.72 -26.65 19.60
N GLN A 125 20.03 -27.59 18.94
CA GLN A 125 20.03 -29.00 19.33
C GLN A 125 21.44 -29.57 19.32
N TYR A 126 22.22 -29.27 18.28
CA TYR A 126 23.62 -29.70 18.18
C TYR A 126 24.46 -29.11 19.31
N SER A 127 24.28 -27.82 19.61
CA SER A 127 24.96 -27.15 20.72
C SER A 127 24.56 -27.69 22.09
N ARG A 128 23.32 -28.18 22.27
CA ARG A 128 22.81 -28.73 23.53
C ARG A 128 23.10 -30.23 23.70
N LYS A 129 23.51 -30.93 22.64
CA LYS A 129 23.64 -32.39 22.62
C LYS A 129 24.58 -32.94 23.70
N ASN A 130 25.62 -32.19 24.04
CA ASN A 130 26.58 -32.57 25.08
C ASN A 130 26.35 -31.81 26.40
N ASN A 131 25.21 -31.12 26.56
CA ASN A 131 24.88 -30.42 27.79
C ASN A 131 23.91 -31.25 28.63
N ILE A 132 24.19 -31.37 29.92
CA ILE A 132 23.35 -32.11 30.88
C ILE A 132 22.67 -31.10 31.80
N ARG A 133 21.35 -31.16 31.92
CA ARG A 133 20.60 -30.30 32.85
C ARG A 133 20.22 -31.08 34.10
N ILE A 134 20.67 -30.59 35.25
CA ILE A 134 20.37 -31.17 36.57
C ILE A 134 19.41 -30.25 37.32
N GLN A 135 18.23 -30.75 37.61
CA GLN A 135 17.22 -30.02 38.40
C GLN A 135 17.17 -30.62 39.80
N GLY A 136 16.83 -29.82 40.82
CA GLY A 136 16.75 -30.33 42.20
C GLY A 136 18.03 -30.19 43.03
N LEU A 137 19.13 -29.66 42.47
CA LEU A 137 20.36 -29.41 43.22
C LEU A 137 20.20 -28.25 44.23
N LYS A 138 20.22 -28.55 45.53
CA LYS A 138 20.13 -27.53 46.58
C LYS A 138 21.40 -26.68 46.61
N GLU A 139 21.24 -25.39 46.34
CA GLU A 139 22.30 -24.38 46.30
C GLU A 139 21.96 -23.30 47.34
N ASN A 140 22.94 -22.88 48.14
CA ASN A 140 22.81 -21.72 49.04
C ASN A 140 23.44 -20.46 48.42
N SER A 141 23.03 -19.29 48.92
CA SER A 141 23.57 -18.01 48.43
C SER A 141 25.08 -17.91 48.66
N GLY A 142 25.84 -17.73 47.58
CA GLY A 142 27.30 -17.59 47.62
C GLY A 142 28.09 -18.90 47.55
N GLU A 143 27.44 -20.06 47.39
CA GLU A 143 28.14 -21.33 47.18
C GLU A 143 28.73 -21.46 45.77
N ASP A 144 29.90 -22.10 45.67
CA ASP A 144 30.48 -22.50 44.39
C ASP A 144 29.76 -23.72 43.83
N ILE A 145 29.03 -23.52 42.73
CA ILE A 145 28.22 -24.55 42.06
C ILE A 145 29.06 -25.77 41.68
N LYS A 146 30.35 -25.59 41.36
CA LYS A 146 31.25 -26.72 41.05
C LYS A 146 31.44 -27.64 42.24
N GLN A 147 31.53 -27.09 43.45
CA GLN A 147 31.70 -27.87 44.67
C GLN A 147 30.41 -28.62 45.02
N VAL A 148 29.25 -27.96 44.90
CA VAL A 148 27.95 -28.60 45.12
C VAL A 148 27.74 -29.75 44.15
N PHE A 149 28.13 -29.58 42.89
CA PHE A 149 28.05 -30.63 41.88
C PHE A 149 29.01 -31.80 42.15
N ASN A 150 30.27 -31.53 42.50
CA ASN A 150 31.24 -32.59 42.83
C ASN A 150 30.79 -33.42 44.04
N LYS A 151 30.24 -32.76 45.07
CA LYS A 151 29.63 -33.43 46.23
C LYS A 151 28.46 -34.32 45.80
N PHE A 152 27.59 -33.82 44.92
CA PHE A 152 26.48 -34.61 44.37
C PHE A 152 26.97 -35.86 43.63
N LEU A 153 28.02 -35.75 42.80
CA LEU A 153 28.62 -36.89 42.08
C LEU A 153 29.17 -37.94 43.04
N SER A 154 29.93 -37.53 44.06
CA SER A 154 30.54 -38.46 45.01
C SER A 154 29.50 -39.16 45.89
N GLU A 155 28.49 -38.42 46.37
CA GLU A 155 27.50 -38.95 47.31
C GLU A 155 26.46 -39.84 46.64
N ASN A 156 26.00 -39.48 45.43
CA ASN A 156 24.86 -40.17 44.79
C ASN A 156 25.27 -41.16 43.69
N LEU A 157 26.40 -40.92 43.02
CA LEU A 157 26.81 -41.73 41.87
C LEU A 157 28.08 -42.54 42.11
N MET A 158 28.78 -42.32 43.24
CA MET A 158 30.06 -42.95 43.55
C MET A 158 31.10 -42.75 42.43
N ILE A 159 31.01 -41.63 41.71
CA ILE A 159 31.95 -41.26 40.65
C ILE A 159 32.96 -40.28 41.24
N ASP A 160 34.23 -40.65 41.21
CA ASP A 160 35.32 -39.74 41.54
C ASP A 160 35.43 -38.65 40.46
N SER A 161 35.47 -37.40 40.91
CA SER A 161 35.53 -36.21 40.04
C SER A 161 36.76 -36.17 39.12
N MET A 162 37.80 -36.97 39.39
CA MET A 162 38.98 -37.11 38.52
C MET A 162 38.68 -37.78 37.16
N GLY A 163 37.60 -38.54 37.02
CA GLY A 163 37.31 -39.31 35.80
C GLY A 163 36.56 -38.55 34.70
N VAL A 164 35.99 -37.38 35.01
CA VAL A 164 35.04 -36.68 34.12
C VAL A 164 35.56 -35.31 33.73
N SER A 165 35.84 -35.11 32.43
CA SER A 165 36.20 -33.82 31.86
C SER A 165 34.93 -33.03 31.53
N ILE A 166 34.73 -31.94 32.26
CA ILE A 166 33.61 -30.99 32.13
C ILE A 166 34.20 -29.61 31.85
N ASP A 167 33.72 -28.97 30.78
CA ASP A 167 34.25 -27.68 30.35
C ASP A 167 33.67 -26.52 31.16
N ASN A 168 32.37 -26.53 31.44
CA ASN A 168 31.74 -25.44 32.17
C ASN A 168 30.51 -25.90 32.98
N ILE A 169 30.30 -25.25 34.13
CA ILE A 169 29.20 -25.54 35.06
C ILE A 169 28.62 -24.20 35.49
N HIS A 170 27.31 -24.02 35.30
CA HIS A 170 26.64 -22.80 35.70
C HIS A 170 25.15 -23.03 36.00
N SER A 171 24.61 -22.23 36.92
CA SER A 171 23.17 -22.23 37.19
C SER A 171 22.44 -21.40 36.12
N ILE A 172 21.25 -21.85 35.70
CA ILE A 172 20.44 -21.16 34.68
C ILE A 172 19.15 -20.60 35.26
N GLY A 173 18.94 -19.29 35.06
CA GLY A 173 17.75 -18.55 35.46
C GLY A 173 18.08 -17.39 36.38
N LYS A 174 17.08 -16.55 36.70
CA LYS A 174 17.25 -15.49 37.69
C LYS A 174 17.41 -16.11 39.09
N ASN A 175 18.38 -15.64 39.87
CA ASN A 175 18.40 -15.85 41.32
C ASN A 175 17.07 -15.35 41.87
N LYS A 176 16.25 -16.27 42.37
CA LYS A 176 15.03 -15.91 43.08
C LYS A 176 15.39 -15.79 44.54
N ASN A 177 14.98 -14.69 45.16
CA ASN A 177 15.06 -14.49 46.61
C ASN A 177 14.43 -15.68 47.34
N GLU A 178 14.88 -15.89 48.58
CA GLU A 178 14.91 -17.09 49.45
C GLU A 178 13.66 -18.00 49.57
N ASP A 179 12.55 -17.76 48.87
CA ASP A 179 11.25 -18.43 49.07
C ASP A 179 10.74 -19.29 47.90
N THR A 180 11.60 -19.74 46.98
CA THR A 180 11.16 -20.73 45.98
C THR A 180 12.12 -21.92 45.88
N GLU A 181 11.68 -23.07 46.39
CA GLU A 181 12.30 -24.42 46.32
C GLU A 181 12.46 -24.96 44.88
N LYS A 182 12.93 -24.17 43.92
CA LYS A 182 13.20 -24.64 42.55
C LYS A 182 14.66 -24.44 42.18
N HIS A 183 15.42 -25.43 42.60
CA HIS A 183 16.82 -25.76 42.33
C HIS A 183 17.13 -25.96 40.83
N ARG A 184 18.22 -25.35 40.31
CA ARG A 184 18.54 -25.35 38.87
C ARG A 184 20.05 -25.34 38.59
N ALA A 185 20.58 -26.44 38.08
CA ALA A 185 21.92 -26.48 37.52
C ALA A 185 21.89 -26.94 36.04
N VAL A 186 22.75 -26.37 35.20
CA VAL A 186 23.09 -26.94 33.90
C VAL A 186 24.59 -27.12 33.83
N LEU A 187 24.97 -28.32 33.39
CA LEU A 187 26.34 -28.69 33.06
C LEU A 187 26.50 -28.55 31.56
N GLU A 188 27.57 -27.87 31.15
CA GLU A 188 28.04 -27.81 29.78
C GLU A 188 29.28 -28.71 29.68
N GLN A 189 29.11 -29.89 29.08
CA GLN A 189 30.24 -30.75 28.74
C GLN A 189 30.59 -30.51 27.28
N LYS A 190 31.71 -29.85 27.01
CA LYS A 190 32.25 -29.77 25.65
C LYS A 190 33.41 -30.77 25.56
N ARG A 191 33.28 -31.75 24.66
CA ARG A 191 34.43 -32.36 24.00
C ARG A 191 34.29 -32.04 22.53
N ARG A 192 35.36 -31.49 21.95
CA ARG A 192 35.47 -31.30 20.50
C ARG A 192 35.27 -32.66 19.83
N TYR A 193 34.27 -32.76 18.96
CA TYR A 193 34.29 -33.79 17.93
C TYR A 193 35.35 -33.36 16.90
N GLY A 194 36.56 -33.93 16.99
CA GLY A 194 37.59 -33.73 15.96
C GLY A 194 39.06 -33.64 16.39
N GLU A 195 39.44 -34.02 17.62
CA GLU A 195 40.86 -34.17 17.98
C GLU A 195 41.21 -35.65 18.16
N THR A 196 41.58 -36.28 17.04
CA THR A 196 42.51 -37.41 16.93
C THR A 196 43.51 -37.08 15.85
#